data_AF-A0A534NBC4-F1
#
_entry.id   AF-A0A534NBC4-F1
#
_cell.length_a   1.000
_cell.length_b   1.000
_cell.length_c   1.000
_cell.angle_alpha   90.00
_cell.angle_beta   90.00
_cell.angle_gamma   90.00
#
_symmetry.space_group_name_H-M   'P 1'
#
loop_
_entity.id
_entity.type
_entity.pdbx_description
1 polymer ?
#
loop_
_entity_poly.entity_id
_entity_poly.type
_entity_poly.pdbx_seq_one_letter_code
_entity_poly.pdbx_strand_id
1 'polypeptide(L)' 'MSTDVITAPEHLDQEALRQLFAQYNLQMIPIVDSKGRIKAVVTKDKIIDIV' A
#
# COMPACT_ATOMS: atom_id res chain seq x y z
N MET A 1 6.76 2.79 20.18
CA MET A 1 5.88 2.48 19.03
C MET A 1 6.25 3.45 17.92
N SER A 2 6.49 2.98 16.70
CA SER A 2 6.76 3.86 15.55
C SER A 2 5.45 4.34 14.96
N THR A 3 5.29 5.66 14.81
CA THR A 3 4.10 6.31 14.24
C THR A 3 4.25 6.64 12.76
N ASP A 4 5.43 6.41 12.20
CA ASP A 4 5.74 6.64 10.78
C ASP A 4 5.25 5.45 9.95
N VAL A 5 3.96 5.47 9.63
CA VAL A 5 3.29 4.41 8.85
C VAL A 5 3.19 4.86 7.40
N ILE A 6 3.84 4.14 6.49
CA ILE A 6 3.68 4.34 5.05
C ILE A 6 2.28 3.85 4.66
N THR A 7 1.48 4.73 4.07
CA THR A 7 0.13 4.42 3.55
C THR A 7 0.02 4.85 2.09
N ALA A 8 -0.93 4.27 1.37
CA ALA A 8 -1.22 4.65 0.00
C ALA A 8 -2.67 5.14 -0.13
N PRO A 9 -2.94 6.13 -1.00
CA PRO A 9 -4.30 6.57 -1.25
C PRO A 9 -5.09 5.55 -2.10
N GLU A 10 -6.42 5.55 -1.97
CA GLU A 10 -7.29 4.60 -2.68
C GLU A 10 -7.28 4.72 -4.22
N HIS A 11 -6.83 5.84 -4.75
CA HIS A 11 -6.69 6.07 -6.19
C HIS A 11 -5.29 5.72 -6.73
N LEU A 12 -4.41 5.14 -5.90
CA LEU A 12 -3.06 4.80 -6.33
C LEU A 12 -3.09 3.55 -7.23
N ASP A 13 -2.50 3.66 -8.42
CA ASP A 13 -2.40 2.55 -9.35
C ASP A 13 -1.49 1.43 -8.84
N GLN A 14 -1.74 0.22 -9.34
CA GLN A 14 -1.03 -0.98 -8.94
C GLN A 14 0.48 -0.91 -9.18
N GLU A 15 0.93 -0.27 -10.26
CA GLU A 15 2.36 -0.15 -10.56
C GLU A 15 3.08 0.79 -9.58
N ALA A 16 2.45 1.91 -9.24
CA ALA A 16 2.98 2.80 -8.20
C ALA A 16 2.99 2.10 -6.82
N LEU A 17 1.97 1.28 -6.55
CA LEU A 17 1.92 0.47 -5.34
C LEU A 17 3.05 -0.58 -5.31
N ARG A 18 3.35 -1.24 -6.44
CA ARG A 18 4.51 -2.15 -6.60
C ARG A 18 5.83 -1.46 -6.28
N GLN A 19 6.02 -0.25 -6.81
CA GLN A 19 7.21 0.56 -6.52
C GLN A 19 7.32 0.89 -5.04
N LEU A 20 6.23 1.28 -4.38
CA LEU A 20 6.21 1.51 -2.92
C LEU A 20 6.63 0.25 -2.14
N PHE A 21 6.10 -0.92 -2.50
CA PHE A 21 6.49 -2.18 -1.87
C PHE A 21 7.99 -2.48 -2.03
N ALA A 22 8.54 -2.26 -3.22
CA ALA A 22 9.96 -2.48 -3.50
C ALA A 22 10.86 -1.45 -2.81
N GLN A 23 10.49 -0.17 -2.85
CA GLN A 23 11.27 0.94 -2.31
C GLN A 23 11.40 0.86 -0.78
N TYR A 24 10.32 0.52 -0.09
CA TYR A 24 10.29 0.47 1.38
C TYR A 24 10.41 -0.95 1.94
N ASN A 25 10.57 -1.96 1.07
CA ASN A 25 10.64 -3.38 1.42
C ASN A 25 9.52 -3.83 2.39
N LEU A 26 8.31 -3.33 2.15
CA LEU A 26 7.15 -3.57 3.01
C LEU A 26 6.51 -4.93 2.70
N GLN A 27 5.83 -5.52 3.69
CA GLN A 27 5.00 -6.71 3.51
C GLN A 27 3.53 -6.37 3.28
N MET A 28 3.10 -5.23 3.83
CA MET A 28 1.75 -4.69 3.65
C MET A 28 1.76 -3.17 3.59
N ILE A 29 0.79 -2.61 2.87
CA ILE A 29 0.53 -1.16 2.81
C ILE A 29 -0.97 -0.94 3.10
N PRO A 30 -1.33 -0.14 4.13
CA PRO A 30 -2.69 0.28 4.34
C PRO A 30 -3.12 1.28 3.28
N ILE A 31 -4.31 1.07 2.73
CA ILE A 31 -4.96 1.98 1.80
C ILE A 31 -5.89 2.90 2.58
N VAL A 32 -5.69 4.20 2.44
CA VAL A 32 -6.47 5.23 3.14
C VAL A 32 -7.33 6.05 2.18
N ASP A 33 -8.47 6.53 2.68
CA ASP A 33 -9.31 7.51 1.98
C ASP A 33 -8.75 8.93 2.11
N SER A 34 -9.41 9.91 1.47
CA SER A 34 -9.03 11.33 1.55
C SER A 34 -9.11 11.93 2.96
N LYS A 35 -9.71 11.24 3.92
CA LYS A 35 -9.81 11.65 5.34
C LYS A 35 -8.79 10.90 6.22
N GLY A 36 -7.90 10.10 5.62
CA GLY A 36 -6.89 9.31 6.33
C GLY A 36 -7.44 8.07 7.02
N ARG A 37 -8.66 7.62 6.68
CA ARG A 37 -9.25 6.41 7.26
C ARG A 37 -8.85 5.19 6.44
N ILE A 38 -8.47 4.11 7.12
CA ILE A 38 -8.10 2.86 6.47
C ILE A 38 -9.35 2.25 5.81
N LYS A 39 -9.31 2.12 4.48
CA LYS A 39 -10.35 1.41 3.71
C LYS A 39 -9.97 -0.05 3.47
N ALA A 40 -8.70 -0.33 3.26
CA ALA A 40 -8.21 -1.68 2.98
C ALA A 40 -6.75 -1.84 3.41
N VAL A 41 -6.28 -3.09 3.44
CA VAL A 41 -4.86 -3.42 3.59
C VAL A 41 -4.47 -4.31 2.42
N VAL A 42 -3.43 -3.91 1.70
CA VAL A 42 -2.88 -4.69 0.59
C VAL A 42 -1.59 -5.33 1.06
N THR A 43 -1.41 -6.61 0.74
CA THR A 43 -0.17 -7.35 0.98
C THR A 43 0.59 -7.52 -0.32
N LYS A 44 1.91 -7.67 -0.21
CA LYS A 44 2.78 -7.86 -1.37
C LYS A 44 2.32 -9.02 -2.26
N ASP A 45 1.84 -10.11 -1.67
CA ASP A 45 1.38 -11.30 -2.39
C ASP A 45 0.18 -11.03 -3.32
N LYS A 46 -0.74 -10.14 -2.92
CA LYS A 46 -1.93 -9.80 -3.72
C LYS A 46 -1.62 -9.01 -4.99
N ILE A 47 -0.44 -8.42 -5.08
CA ILE A 47 -0.03 -7.59 -6.23
C ILE A 47 0.69 -8.44 -7.30
N ILE A 48 1.12 -9.64 -6.94
CA ILE A 48 1.89 -10.55 -7.80
C ILE A 48 1.00 -11.24 -8.86
N ASP A 49 -0.33 -11.21 -8.71
CA ASP A 49 -1.27 -11.80 -9.67
C ASP A 49 -1.76 -10.80 -10.73
N ILE A 50 -0.97 -10.58 -11.79
CA ILE A 50 -1.50 -10.31 -13.15
C ILE A 50 -0.49 -10.89 -14.15
N VAL A 51 -0.88 -11.98 -14.82
CA VAL A 51 -0.20 -12.58 -15.99
C VAL A 51 -0.96 -12.16 -17.23
#